data_AF-A0A285I467-F1
#
_entry.id   AF-A0A285I467-F1
#
_cell.length_a   1.000
_cell.length_b   1.000
_cell.length_c   1.000
_cell.angle_alpha   90.00
_cell.angle_beta   90.00
_cell.angle_gamma   90.00
#
_symmetry.space_group_name_H-M   'P 1'
#
loop_
_entity.id
_entity.type
_entity.pdbx_description
1 polymer ?
#
loop_
_entity_poly.entity_id
_entity_poly.type
_entity_poly.pdbx_seq_one_letter_code
_entity_poly.pdbx_strand_id
1 'polypeptide(L)'
;MDREINYDSNLERKFFLMLESNSQVKYYFPQPFQIDYDVKFNYNGLSHNNRWNYYPDILVVLQDNSQILIEIKNYFDLTSLRSRIKLELLKTISKNNGYGYLISTNGKYSLDEAISYPIDQHFEKEIIKIITKRGNLPYEDYLKIKNRYILENYWILPLAYRNNIYMEDKELAILDTDSIKINKLKLQY
;
A
#
# COMPACT_ATOMS: atom_id res chain seq x y z
N MET A 1 -13.14 -27.13 0.71
CA MET A 1 -13.86 -25.99 1.31
C MET A 1 -14.78 -25.47 0.21
N ASP A 2 -16.09 -25.72 0.31
CA ASP A 2 -17.07 -25.31 -0.70
C ASP A 2 -17.70 -23.97 -0.31
N ARG A 3 -16.96 -22.87 -0.50
CA ARG A 3 -17.49 -21.50 -0.34
C ARG A 3 -17.33 -20.76 -1.67
N GLU A 4 -18.37 -20.07 -2.11
CA GLU A 4 -18.27 -19.11 -3.20
C GLU A 4 -17.47 -17.90 -2.71
N ILE A 5 -16.34 -17.62 -3.38
CA ILE A 5 -15.52 -16.44 -3.14
C ILE A 5 -15.70 -15.51 -4.33
N ASN A 6 -16.20 -14.30 -4.05
CA ASN A 6 -16.22 -13.23 -5.04
C ASN A 6 -14.83 -12.60 -5.11
N TYR A 7 -14.29 -12.49 -6.32
CA TYR A 7 -12.99 -11.88 -6.56
C TYR A 7 -13.19 -10.47 -7.12
N ASP A 8 -12.62 -9.45 -6.47
CA ASP A 8 -12.71 -8.07 -6.97
C ASP A 8 -11.69 -7.83 -8.09
N SER A 9 -10.68 -8.69 -8.22
CA SER A 9 -9.68 -8.62 -9.29
C SER A 9 -9.08 -9.98 -9.70
N ASN A 10 -8.54 -10.05 -10.93
CA ASN A 10 -7.74 -11.20 -11.39
C ASN A 10 -6.51 -11.46 -10.51
N LEU A 11 -6.02 -10.41 -9.84
CA LEU A 11 -4.91 -10.49 -8.92
C LEU A 11 -5.30 -11.22 -7.64
N GLU A 12 -6.41 -10.81 -7.00
CA GLU A 12 -6.97 -11.51 -5.84
C GLU A 12 -7.25 -12.97 -6.14
N ARG A 13 -7.87 -13.26 -7.29
CA ARG A 13 -8.14 -14.64 -7.70
C ARG A 13 -6.87 -15.51 -7.70
N LYS A 14 -5.77 -15.02 -8.28
CA LYS A 14 -4.48 -15.74 -8.27
C LYS A 14 -3.96 -15.93 -6.85
N PHE A 15 -4.12 -14.94 -5.99
CA PHE A 15 -3.69 -15.02 -4.60
C PHE A 15 -4.49 -16.03 -3.79
N PHE A 16 -5.82 -16.06 -3.94
CA PHE A 16 -6.67 -17.05 -3.28
C PHE A 16 -6.35 -18.48 -3.72
N LEU A 17 -6.14 -18.71 -5.02
CA LEU A 17 -5.71 -20.02 -5.53
C LEU A 17 -4.35 -20.44 -4.92
N MET A 18 -3.42 -19.49 -4.75
CA MET A 18 -2.16 -19.76 -4.06
C MET A 18 -2.39 -20.18 -2.61
N LEU A 19 -3.25 -19.46 -1.86
CA LEU A 19 -3.59 -19.82 -0.47
C LEU A 19 -4.22 -21.20 -0.37
N GLU A 20 -5.16 -21.54 -1.26
CA GLU A 20 -5.82 -22.85 -1.30
C GLU A 20 -4.85 -23.99 -1.57
N SER A 21 -3.81 -23.74 -2.38
CA SER A 21 -2.78 -24.74 -2.69
C SER A 21 -1.68 -24.88 -1.62
N ASN A 22 -1.63 -23.98 -0.63
CA ASN A 22 -0.54 -23.93 0.33
C ASN A 22 -0.84 -24.77 1.58
N SER A 23 -0.06 -25.83 1.80
CA SER A 23 -0.25 -26.75 2.93
C SER A 23 -0.05 -26.13 4.32
N GLN A 24 0.63 -24.98 4.41
CA GLN A 24 0.79 -24.24 5.67
C GLN A 24 -0.46 -23.44 6.03
N VAL A 25 -1.36 -23.20 5.08
CA VAL A 25 -2.61 -22.48 5.33
C VAL A 25 -3.63 -23.45 5.92
N LYS A 26 -4.15 -23.10 7.10
CA LYS A 26 -5.20 -23.86 7.79
C LYS A 26 -6.59 -23.39 7.33
N TYR A 27 -6.80 -22.07 7.31
CA TYR A 27 -7.97 -21.40 6.75
C TYR A 27 -7.66 -19.91 6.54
N TYR A 28 -8.50 -19.22 5.78
CA TYR A 28 -8.41 -17.77 5.58
C TYR A 28 -9.80 -17.12 5.55
N PHE A 29 -9.86 -15.83 5.82
CA PHE A 29 -11.07 -15.02 5.81
C PHE A 29 -10.86 -13.79 4.92
N PRO A 30 -11.54 -13.68 3.77
CA PRO A 30 -11.62 -12.44 3.02
C PRO A 30 -12.33 -11.36 3.84
N GLN A 31 -11.85 -10.12 3.78
CA GLN A 31 -12.46 -8.95 4.45
C GLN A 31 -12.88 -9.23 5.91
N PRO A 32 -11.93 -9.67 6.76
CA PRO A 32 -12.21 -10.36 8.01
C PRO A 32 -12.94 -9.49 9.06
N PHE A 33 -12.82 -8.17 8.97
CA PHE A 33 -13.44 -7.22 9.87
C PHE A 33 -13.34 -5.80 9.31
N GLN A 34 -14.17 -4.91 9.85
CA GLN A 34 -14.09 -3.48 9.56
C GLN A 34 -13.20 -2.76 10.59
N ILE A 35 -12.41 -1.82 10.10
CA ILE A 35 -11.60 -0.90 10.88
C ILE A 35 -12.16 0.50 10.68
N ASP A 36 -12.71 1.08 11.75
CA ASP A 36 -13.04 2.50 11.76
C ASP A 36 -11.85 3.31 12.25
N TYR A 37 -11.53 4.40 11.55
CA TYR A 37 -10.47 5.30 11.96
C TYR A 37 -10.74 6.76 11.62
N ASP A 38 -10.23 7.63 12.49
CA ASP A 38 -10.19 9.07 12.28
C ASP A 38 -8.77 9.47 11.87
N VAL A 39 -8.64 10.13 10.72
CA VAL A 39 -7.34 10.56 10.19
C VAL A 39 -7.33 12.06 9.96
N LYS A 40 -6.26 12.70 10.41
CA LYS A 40 -5.90 14.07 10.05
C LYS A 40 -4.68 14.05 9.15
N PHE A 41 -4.68 14.87 8.10
CA PHE A 41 -3.54 15.02 7.18
C PHE A 41 -3.57 16.39 6.53
N ASN A 42 -2.43 16.87 6.04
CA ASN A 42 -2.36 18.08 5.24
C ASN A 42 -2.18 17.73 3.76
N TYR A 43 -2.98 18.32 2.89
CA TYR A 43 -2.90 18.14 1.44
C TYR A 43 -3.10 19.49 0.76
N ASN A 44 -2.21 19.85 -0.18
CA ASN A 44 -2.23 21.13 -0.89
C ASN A 44 -2.35 22.37 0.03
N GLY A 45 -1.69 22.33 1.19
CA GLY A 45 -1.72 23.41 2.19
C GLY A 45 -3.01 23.49 3.02
N LEU A 46 -3.94 22.56 2.83
CA LEU A 46 -5.20 22.46 3.59
C LEU A 46 -5.13 21.31 4.59
N SER A 47 -5.68 21.54 5.78
CA SER A 47 -5.80 20.48 6.79
C SER A 47 -7.13 19.74 6.63
N HIS A 48 -7.04 18.43 6.53
CA HIS A 48 -8.18 17.53 6.40
C HIS A 48 -8.37 16.74 7.69
N ASN A 49 -9.62 16.51 8.05
CA ASN A 49 -10.00 15.61 9.13
C ASN A 49 -11.14 14.73 8.64
N ASN A 50 -10.86 13.44 8.45
CA ASN A 50 -11.79 12.50 7.86
C ASN A 50 -12.01 11.32 8.79
N ARG A 51 -13.24 10.80 8.76
CA ARG A 51 -13.57 9.51 9.33
C ARG A 51 -13.78 8.53 8.19
N TRP A 52 -12.97 7.47 8.18
CA TRP A 52 -13.01 6.45 7.14
C TRP A 52 -13.14 5.05 7.75
N ASN A 53 -13.54 4.11 6.91
CA ASN A 53 -13.44 2.70 7.20
C ASN A 53 -12.46 2.00 6.26
N TYR A 54 -11.97 0.87 6.71
CA TYR A 54 -11.04 0.02 5.98
C TYR A 54 -11.32 -1.44 6.32
N TYR A 55 -11.36 -2.29 5.31
CA TYR A 55 -11.44 -3.73 5.43
C TYR A 55 -10.13 -4.29 4.88
N PRO A 56 -9.32 -4.98 5.69
CA PRO A 56 -8.15 -5.69 5.18
C PRO A 56 -8.59 -6.73 4.16
N ASP A 57 -7.79 -6.98 3.13
CA ASP A 57 -8.23 -7.90 2.08
C ASP A 57 -8.40 -9.34 2.61
N ILE A 58 -7.45 -9.85 3.42
CA ILE A 58 -7.47 -11.24 3.91
C ILE A 58 -6.84 -11.36 5.31
N LEU A 59 -7.43 -12.19 6.19
CA LEU A 59 -6.74 -12.79 7.35
C LEU A 59 -6.43 -14.25 7.05
N VAL A 60 -5.16 -14.64 7.12
CA VAL A 60 -4.71 -16.03 6.94
C VAL A 60 -4.36 -16.61 8.31
N VAL A 61 -4.80 -17.84 8.57
CA VAL A 61 -4.39 -18.62 9.74
C VAL A 61 -3.58 -19.81 9.28
N LEU A 62 -2.36 -19.94 9.82
CA LEU A 62 -1.45 -21.02 9.50
C LEU A 62 -1.67 -22.24 10.40
N GLN A 63 -1.04 -23.37 10.06
CA GLN A 63 -1.15 -24.61 10.82
C GLN A 63 -0.67 -24.48 12.28
N ASP A 64 0.32 -23.62 12.53
CA ASP A 64 0.81 -23.29 13.88
C ASP A 64 -0.09 -22.30 14.64
N ASN A 65 -1.24 -21.93 14.06
CA ASN A 65 -2.21 -20.93 14.52
C ASN A 65 -1.68 -19.49 14.55
N SER A 66 -0.50 -19.22 14.01
CA SER A 66 -0.10 -17.85 13.71
C SER A 66 -1.05 -17.24 12.66
N GLN A 67 -1.22 -15.93 12.73
CA GLN A 67 -2.19 -15.21 11.92
C GLN A 67 -1.50 -14.07 11.17
N ILE A 68 -1.85 -13.90 9.90
CA ILE A 68 -1.25 -12.89 9.02
C ILE A 68 -2.37 -12.10 8.37
N LEU A 69 -2.38 -10.78 8.57
CA LEU A 69 -3.22 -9.87 7.79
C LEU A 69 -2.53 -9.52 6.48
N ILE A 70 -3.25 -9.64 5.38
CA ILE A 70 -2.73 -9.44 4.03
C ILE A 70 -3.53 -8.36 3.33
N GLU A 71 -2.82 -7.39 2.76
CA GLU A 71 -3.35 -6.42 1.82
C GLU A 71 -2.77 -6.70 0.42
N ILE A 72 -3.63 -6.80 -0.58
CA ILE A 72 -3.28 -7.03 -1.98
C ILE A 72 -3.49 -5.73 -2.75
N LYS A 73 -2.42 -5.20 -3.35
CA LYS A 73 -2.48 -3.97 -4.13
C LYS A 73 -1.60 -4.01 -5.37
N ASN A 74 -1.98 -3.23 -6.38
CA ASN A 74 -1.09 -2.93 -7.49
C ASN A 74 -0.01 -1.91 -7.04
N TYR A 75 1.08 -1.78 -7.81
CA TYR A 75 2.19 -0.89 -7.45
C TYR A 75 1.83 0.59 -7.42
N PHE A 76 0.92 1.04 -8.29
CA PHE A 76 0.56 2.46 -8.39
C PHE A 76 -0.34 2.88 -7.23
N ASP A 77 -1.30 2.05 -6.85
CA ASP A 77 -2.22 2.29 -5.75
C ASP A 77 -1.46 2.46 -4.43
N LEU A 78 -0.38 1.71 -4.25
CA LEU A 78 0.51 1.79 -3.09
C LEU A 78 1.27 3.11 -2.97
N THR A 79 1.24 3.95 -4.00
CA THR A 79 1.83 5.30 -3.94
C THR A 79 0.85 6.38 -3.50
N SER A 80 -0.46 6.09 -3.43
CA SER A 80 -1.45 7.07 -2.97
C SER A 80 -1.36 7.35 -1.47
N LEU A 81 -1.81 8.54 -1.07
CA LEU A 81 -1.88 8.93 0.35
C LEU A 81 -2.77 7.96 1.14
N ARG A 82 -3.93 7.60 0.58
CA ARG A 82 -4.88 6.67 1.20
C ARG A 82 -4.25 5.31 1.46
N SER A 83 -3.44 4.80 0.53
CA SER A 83 -2.72 3.54 0.74
C SER A 83 -1.70 3.66 1.86
N ARG A 84 -0.90 4.75 1.92
CA ARG A 84 0.06 4.96 3.03
C ARG A 84 -0.63 4.90 4.40
N ILE A 85 -1.78 5.56 4.53
CA ILE A 85 -2.58 5.54 5.75
C ILE A 85 -3.03 4.11 6.09
N LYS A 86 -3.57 3.37 5.11
CA LYS A 86 -3.98 1.97 5.29
C LYS A 86 -2.82 1.06 5.70
N LEU A 87 -1.63 1.28 5.16
CA LEU A 87 -0.45 0.49 5.54
C LEU A 87 -0.07 0.70 7.00
N GLU A 88 -0.07 1.95 7.48
CA GLU A 88 0.20 2.24 8.89
C GLU A 88 -0.90 1.69 9.81
N LEU A 89 -2.17 1.70 9.36
CA LEU A 89 -3.26 1.02 10.08
C LEU A 89 -3.04 -0.49 10.15
N LEU A 90 -2.70 -1.13 9.03
CA LEU A 90 -2.43 -2.56 8.96
C LEU A 90 -1.29 -2.95 9.93
N LYS A 91 -0.18 -2.22 9.91
CA LYS A 91 0.94 -2.42 10.84
C LYS A 91 0.52 -2.28 12.30
N THR A 92 -0.22 -1.20 12.61
CA THR A 92 -0.69 -0.91 13.97
C THR A 92 -1.61 -1.99 14.50
N ILE A 93 -2.59 -2.41 13.71
CA ILE A 93 -3.54 -3.47 14.09
C ILE A 93 -2.81 -4.80 14.26
N SER A 94 -1.94 -5.14 13.33
CA SER A 94 -1.21 -6.41 13.37
C SER A 94 -0.36 -6.48 14.63
N LYS A 95 0.37 -5.40 14.94
CA LYS A 95 1.12 -5.30 16.20
C LYS A 95 0.23 -5.43 17.44
N ASN A 96 -0.91 -4.72 17.48
CA ASN A 96 -1.80 -4.70 18.65
C ASN A 96 -2.51 -6.04 18.91
N ASN A 97 -2.71 -6.87 17.88
CA ASN A 97 -3.42 -8.14 17.99
C ASN A 97 -2.50 -9.37 17.85
N GLY A 98 -1.18 -9.16 17.77
CA GLY A 98 -0.20 -10.25 17.63
C GLY A 98 -0.22 -10.94 16.25
N TYR A 99 -0.68 -10.24 15.22
CA TYR A 99 -0.66 -10.73 13.85
C TYR A 99 0.66 -10.37 13.15
N GLY A 100 1.10 -11.25 12.25
CA GLY A 100 1.96 -10.84 11.15
C GLY A 100 1.18 -9.96 10.16
N TYR A 101 1.90 -9.24 9.32
CA TYR A 101 1.30 -8.53 8.19
C TYR A 101 2.11 -8.74 6.93
N LEU A 102 1.43 -8.71 5.79
CA LEU A 102 2.03 -8.75 4.47
C LEU A 102 1.29 -7.80 3.54
N ILE A 103 2.04 -7.04 2.75
CA ILE A 103 1.48 -6.26 1.66
C ILE A 103 1.98 -6.91 0.39
N SER A 104 1.08 -7.61 -0.32
CA SER A 104 1.43 -8.32 -1.54
C SER A 104 1.20 -7.43 -2.75
N THR A 105 2.27 -7.23 -3.51
CA THR A 105 2.28 -6.47 -4.75
C THR A 105 2.21 -7.44 -5.92
N ASN A 106 1.11 -7.37 -6.67
CA ASN A 106 0.79 -8.32 -7.74
C ASN A 106 0.88 -9.81 -7.34
N GLY A 107 0.70 -10.13 -6.05
CA GLY A 107 0.66 -11.52 -5.57
C GLY A 107 2.02 -12.22 -5.57
N LYS A 108 3.10 -11.50 -5.91
CA LYS A 108 4.42 -12.07 -6.20
C LYS A 108 5.52 -11.54 -5.29
N TYR A 109 5.48 -10.25 -4.96
CA TYR A 109 6.49 -9.62 -4.13
C TYR A 109 5.83 -8.94 -2.93
N SER A 110 6.45 -9.02 -1.77
CA SER A 110 6.12 -8.14 -0.65
C SER A 110 6.45 -6.69 -0.99
N LEU A 111 5.81 -5.75 -0.30
CA LEU A 111 6.15 -4.33 -0.41
C LEU A 111 7.63 -4.08 -0.05
N ASP A 112 8.15 -4.73 0.98
CA ASP A 112 9.55 -4.54 1.42
C ASP A 112 10.53 -4.98 0.33
N GLU A 113 10.29 -6.13 -0.32
CA GLU A 113 11.05 -6.54 -1.49
C GLU A 113 10.93 -5.51 -2.62
N ALA A 114 9.72 -5.05 -2.92
CA ALA A 114 9.47 -4.08 -3.98
C ALA A 114 10.20 -2.74 -3.76
N ILE A 115 10.27 -2.25 -2.51
CA ILE A 115 10.98 -1.01 -2.13
C ILE A 115 12.49 -1.21 -2.19
N SER A 116 13.00 -2.44 -1.99
CA SER A 116 14.43 -2.72 -1.99
C SER A 116 15.07 -2.70 -3.38
N TYR A 117 14.28 -2.80 -4.46
CA TYR A 117 14.80 -2.83 -5.82
C TYR A 117 15.62 -1.57 -6.19
N PRO A 118 16.67 -1.72 -7.00
CA PRO A 118 17.44 -0.58 -7.49
C PRO A 118 16.61 0.31 -8.41
N ILE A 119 16.88 1.61 -8.35
CA ILE A 119 16.35 2.63 -9.26
C ILE A 119 17.53 3.43 -9.81
N ASP A 120 17.40 3.92 -11.04
CA ASP A 120 18.39 4.82 -11.63
C ASP A 120 18.50 6.11 -10.77
N GLN A 121 19.70 6.36 -10.24
CA GLN A 121 19.94 7.49 -9.34
C GLN A 121 19.83 8.86 -10.04
N HIS A 122 20.09 8.95 -11.34
CA HIS A 122 19.92 10.19 -12.09
C HIS A 122 18.44 10.51 -12.27
N PHE A 123 17.65 9.48 -12.61
CA PHE A 123 16.20 9.61 -12.68
C PHE A 123 15.60 10.04 -11.33
N GLU A 124 15.96 9.34 -10.24
CA GLU A 124 15.48 9.67 -8.89
C GLU A 124 15.81 11.11 -8.49
N LYS A 125 17.08 11.54 -8.67
CA LYS A 125 17.52 12.91 -8.39
C LYS A 125 16.79 13.95 -9.24
N GLU A 126 16.52 13.66 -10.51
CA GLU A 126 15.80 14.59 -11.39
C GLU A 126 14.36 14.81 -10.91
N ILE A 127 13.64 13.74 -10.58
CA ILE A 127 12.27 13.83 -10.06
C ILE A 127 12.23 14.62 -8.76
N ILE A 128 13.08 14.27 -7.79
CA ILE A 128 13.13 14.96 -6.49
C ILE A 128 13.42 16.44 -6.68
N LYS A 129 14.42 16.79 -7.50
CA LYS A 129 14.77 18.19 -7.78
C LYS A 129 13.59 18.99 -8.33
N ILE A 130 12.77 18.40 -9.20
CA ILE A 130 11.61 19.08 -9.78
C ILE A 130 10.52 19.28 -8.71
N ILE A 131 10.18 18.23 -7.97
CA ILE A 131 9.15 18.30 -6.91
C ILE A 131 9.57 19.29 -5.82
N THR A 132 10.83 19.24 -5.35
CA THR A 132 11.32 20.19 -4.34
C THR A 132 11.28 21.65 -4.84
N LYS A 133 11.51 21.89 -6.14
CA LYS A 133 11.49 23.24 -6.71
C LYS A 133 10.07 23.76 -6.97
N ARG A 134 9.15 22.89 -7.37
CA ARG A 134 7.80 23.27 -7.85
C ARG A 134 6.68 22.99 -6.85
N GLY A 135 6.93 22.16 -5.84
CA GLY A 135 5.93 21.61 -4.93
C GLY A 135 5.34 20.28 -5.42
N ASN A 136 5.14 20.14 -6.73
CA ASN A 136 4.56 18.97 -7.37
C ASN A 136 5.17 18.69 -8.76
N LEU A 137 4.85 17.53 -9.32
CA LEU A 137 5.17 17.12 -10.68
C LEU A 137 3.93 16.46 -11.32
N PRO A 138 3.29 17.12 -12.30
CA PRO A 138 2.18 16.52 -13.03
C PRO A 138 2.58 15.21 -13.71
N TYR A 139 1.67 14.23 -13.72
CA TYR A 139 1.92 12.88 -14.22
C TYR A 139 2.36 12.88 -15.69
N GLU A 140 1.82 13.77 -16.53
CA GLU A 140 2.23 13.88 -17.93
C GLU A 140 3.68 14.31 -18.10
N ASP A 141 4.14 15.26 -17.27
CA ASP A 141 5.54 15.70 -17.29
C ASP A 141 6.46 14.62 -16.72
N TYR A 142 6.01 13.94 -15.67
CA TYR A 142 6.68 12.75 -15.16
C TYR A 142 6.83 11.66 -16.23
N LEU A 143 5.81 11.40 -17.05
CA LEU A 143 5.89 10.41 -18.13
C LEU A 143 6.94 10.81 -19.18
N LYS A 144 7.04 12.10 -19.53
CA LYS A 144 8.08 12.61 -20.45
C LYS A 144 9.48 12.35 -19.88
N ILE A 145 9.67 12.57 -18.58
CA ILE A 145 10.94 12.32 -17.89
C ILE A 145 11.23 10.82 -17.89
N LYS A 146 10.28 10.01 -17.41
CA LYS A 146 10.36 8.55 -17.32
C LYS A 146 10.78 7.92 -18.65
N ASN A 147 10.20 8.37 -19.77
CA ASN A 147 10.46 7.81 -21.09
C ASN A 147 11.90 8.04 -21.60
N ARG A 148 12.70 8.86 -20.90
CA ARG A 148 14.14 9.01 -21.18
C ARG A 148 15.00 7.95 -20.48
N TYR A 149 14.41 7.14 -19.61
CA TYR A 149 15.08 6.12 -18.80
C TYR A 149 14.49 4.74 -19.07
N ILE A 150 15.33 3.71 -18.97
CA ILE A 150 14.90 2.31 -18.99
C ILE A 150 14.67 1.90 -17.53
N LEU A 151 13.41 1.73 -17.14
CA LEU A 151 13.02 1.45 -15.76
C LEU A 151 12.29 0.09 -15.67
N GLU A 152 12.63 -0.68 -14.64
CA GLU A 152 11.99 -1.96 -14.31
C GLU A 152 10.61 -1.76 -13.69
N ASN A 153 9.63 -2.64 -13.94
CA ASN A 153 8.20 -2.43 -13.64
C ASN A 153 7.82 -1.98 -12.20
N TYR A 154 8.68 -2.18 -11.20
CA TYR A 154 8.49 -1.80 -9.79
C TYR A 154 9.11 -0.47 -9.39
N TRP A 155 9.81 0.22 -10.30
CA TRP A 155 10.62 1.42 -10.04
C TRP A 155 9.91 2.54 -9.26
N ILE A 156 8.58 2.64 -9.39
CA ILE A 156 7.80 3.71 -8.75
C ILE A 156 7.71 3.52 -7.23
N LEU A 157 7.78 2.28 -6.73
CA LEU A 157 7.74 2.00 -5.29
C LEU A 157 9.01 2.42 -4.56
N PRO A 158 10.24 2.06 -5.03
CA PRO A 158 11.46 2.64 -4.49
C PRO A 158 11.45 4.17 -4.50
N LEU A 159 11.09 4.80 -5.62
CA LEU A 159 11.00 6.27 -5.73
C LEU A 159 10.06 6.85 -4.68
N ALA A 160 8.84 6.31 -4.60
CA ALA A 160 7.79 6.77 -3.70
C ALA A 160 8.15 6.58 -2.23
N TYR A 161 8.61 5.39 -1.84
CA TYR A 161 8.80 5.05 -0.43
C TYR A 161 10.10 5.60 0.15
N ARG A 162 11.18 5.70 -0.64
CA ARG A 162 12.46 6.22 -0.14
C ARG A 162 12.48 7.74 0.02
N ASN A 163 11.69 8.43 -0.80
CA ASN A 163 11.69 9.90 -0.87
C ASN A 163 10.40 10.51 -0.34
N ASN A 164 9.56 9.72 0.33
CA ASN A 164 8.22 10.10 0.77
C ASN A 164 7.39 10.74 -0.35
N ILE A 165 7.52 10.27 -1.59
CA ILE A 165 6.69 10.76 -2.69
C ILE A 165 5.38 9.98 -2.69
N TYR A 166 4.27 10.69 -2.88
CA TYR A 166 2.96 10.12 -3.12
C TYR A 166 2.41 10.59 -4.46
N MET A 167 1.43 9.84 -4.99
CA MET A 167 0.73 10.19 -6.21
C MET A 167 -0.77 10.33 -5.92
N GLU A 168 -1.30 11.52 -6.17
CA GLU A 168 -2.73 11.86 -5.99
C GLU A 168 -3.15 12.77 -7.15
N ASP A 169 -4.39 12.68 -7.62
CA ASP A 169 -4.93 13.54 -8.69
C ASP A 169 -4.05 13.67 -9.95
N LYS A 170 -3.31 12.61 -10.31
CA LYS A 170 -2.32 12.58 -11.40
C LYS A 170 -1.16 13.56 -11.20
N GLU A 171 -0.73 13.75 -9.98
CA GLU A 171 0.47 14.53 -9.63
C GLU A 171 1.31 13.78 -8.62
N LEU A 172 2.63 13.96 -8.70
CA LEU A 172 3.58 13.48 -7.70
C LEU A 172 3.99 14.63 -6.79
N ALA A 173 3.95 14.42 -5.48
CA ALA A 173 4.37 15.40 -4.48
C ALA A 173 5.07 14.73 -3.31
N ILE A 174 5.84 15.51 -2.52
CA ILE A 174 6.43 15.01 -1.27
C ILE A 174 5.35 15.02 -0.19
N LEU A 175 5.20 13.88 0.47
CA LEU A 175 4.34 13.66 1.60
C LEU A 175 5.04 14.16 2.86
N ASP A 176 4.40 15.11 3.54
CA ASP A 176 4.73 15.41 4.93
C ASP A 176 4.10 14.34 5.82
N THR A 177 4.88 13.30 6.16
CA THR A 177 4.41 12.18 6.97
C THR A 177 4.05 12.59 8.40
N ASP A 178 4.65 13.66 8.93
CA ASP A 178 4.32 14.19 10.27
C ASP A 178 2.92 14.80 10.31
N SER A 179 2.37 15.12 9.14
CA SER A 179 1.00 15.61 9.02
C SER A 179 -0.06 14.51 9.21
N ILE A 180 0.28 13.23 9.01
CA ILE A 180 -0.68 12.13 9.11
C ILE A 180 -0.82 11.68 10.56
N LYS A 181 -2.01 11.87 11.13
CA LYS A 181 -2.32 11.45 12.51
C LYS A 181 -3.58 10.60 12.54
N ILE A 182 -3.41 9.35 12.96
CA ILE A 182 -4.52 8.42 13.26
C ILE A 182 -4.92 8.64 14.72
N ASN A 183 -6.11 9.18 14.96
CA ASN A 183 -6.53 9.62 16.30
C ASN A 183 -7.42 8.60 17.01
N LYS A 184 -8.09 7.73 16.26
CA LYS A 184 -8.97 6.70 16.78
C LYS A 184 -8.92 5.49 15.88
N LEU A 185 -8.95 4.30 16.49
CA LEU A 185 -8.93 3.01 15.82
C LEU A 185 -9.90 2.08 16.54
N LYS A 186 -10.86 1.51 15.82
CA LYS A 186 -11.80 0.53 16.38
C LYS A 186 -12.00 -0.62 15.41
N LEU A 187 -11.77 -1.84 15.89
CA LEU A 187 -12.10 -3.08 15.18
C LEU A 187 -13.58 -3.43 15.42
N GLN A 188 -14.28 -3.81 14.36
CA GLN A 188 -15.64 -4.34 14.41
C GLN A 188 -15.66 -5.75 13.81
N TYR A 189 -16.05 -6.73 14.62
CA TYR A 189 -16.20 -8.14 14.25
C TYR A 189 -17.62 -8.47 13.85
#